data_AF-A0A9D1IZS3-F1
#
_entry.id   AF-A0A9D1IZS3-F1
#
_cell.length_a   1.000
_cell.length_b   1.000
_cell.length_c   1.000
_cell.angle_alpha   90.00
_cell.angle_beta   90.00
_cell.angle_gamma   90.00
#
_symmetry.space_group_name_H-M   'P 1'
#
loop_
_entity.id
_entity.type
_entity.pdbx_description
1 polymer ?
#
loop_
_entity_poly.entity_id
_entity_poly.type
_entity_poly.pdbx_seq_one_letter_code
_entity_poly.pdbx_strand_id
1 'polypeptide(L)'
;MDRLTQPAPGGGYTAGEHSPEELLAALGKYEDLYESVGAELELVRLNLQELSKAGKARSATYTMLSGSRFLLEEMQKRLDEPGDDVAGRLRALKRQLEPEDDGFRDVE
;
A
#
# COMPACT_ATOMS: atom_id res chain seq x y z
N MET A 1 -4.31 0.40 9.99
CA MET A 1 -5.36 1.41 9.76
C MET A 1 -6.67 0.64 9.74
N ASP A 2 -7.62 1.02 10.57
CA ASP A 2 -8.90 0.32 10.65
C ASP A 2 -9.73 0.61 9.40
N ARG A 3 -10.51 -0.39 8.97
CA ARG A 3 -11.30 -0.27 7.75
C ARG A 3 -12.54 0.59 8.03
N LEU A 4 -12.56 1.82 7.50
CA LEU A 4 -13.62 2.80 7.72
C LEU A 4 -14.89 2.55 6.89
N THR A 5 -14.87 1.60 5.96
CA THR A 5 -16.02 1.27 5.12
C THR A 5 -16.30 -0.23 5.14
N GLN A 6 -17.56 -0.60 5.29
CA GLN A 6 -18.01 -1.99 5.32
C GLN A 6 -18.77 -2.34 4.03
N PRO A 7 -18.71 -3.59 3.54
CA PRO A 7 -19.50 -4.01 2.39
C PRO A 7 -21.00 -3.86 2.68
N ALA A 8 -21.77 -3.31 1.73
CA ALA A 8 -23.21 -3.19 1.87
C ALA A 8 -23.96 -4.42 1.30
N PRO A 9 -25.12 -4.82 1.89
CA PRO A 9 -25.98 -5.84 1.29
C PRO A 9 -26.51 -5.35 -0.05
N GLY A 10 -26.09 -5.98 -1.16
CA GLY A 10 -26.43 -5.55 -2.53
C GLY A 10 -25.25 -5.00 -3.34
N GLY A 11 -24.05 -4.94 -2.75
CA GLY A 11 -22.83 -4.45 -3.41
C GLY A 11 -22.46 -3.03 -2.97
N GLY A 12 -21.22 -2.62 -3.25
CA GLY A 12 -20.67 -1.35 -2.79
C GLY A 12 -20.27 -1.34 -1.31
N TYR A 13 -20.10 -0.14 -0.76
CA TYR A 13 -19.58 0.09 0.58
C TYR A 13 -20.42 1.12 1.35
N THR A 14 -20.56 0.93 2.66
CA THR A 14 -21.19 1.85 3.61
C THR A 14 -20.16 2.37 4.63
N ALA A 15 -20.37 3.58 5.14
CA ALA A 15 -19.58 4.18 6.21
C ALA A 15 -19.76 3.48 7.57
N GLY A 16 -20.78 2.62 7.71
CA GLY A 16 -21.11 2.01 9.00
C GLY A 16 -21.47 3.09 10.02
N GLU A 17 -20.70 3.16 11.11
CA GLU A 17 -20.87 4.14 12.19
C GLU A 17 -20.11 5.46 11.96
N HIS A 18 -19.26 5.52 10.93
CA HIS A 18 -18.40 6.68 10.68
C HIS A 18 -19.17 7.85 10.07
N SER A 19 -18.84 9.05 10.53
CA SER A 19 -19.42 10.28 9.98
C SER A 19 -18.77 10.66 8.64
N PRO A 20 -19.45 11.42 7.77
CA PRO A 20 -18.84 11.97 6.56
C PRO A 20 -17.57 12.78 6.84
N GLU A 21 -17.53 13.54 7.93
CA GLU A 21 -16.37 14.34 8.34
C GLU A 21 -15.18 13.46 8.72
N GLU A 22 -15.43 12.34 9.41
CA GLU A 22 -14.37 11.37 9.75
C GLU A 22 -13.77 10.74 8.50
N LEU A 23 -14.62 10.38 7.52
CA LEU A 23 -14.18 9.83 6.25
C LEU A 23 -13.38 10.84 5.43
N LEU A 24 -13.83 12.10 5.37
CA LEU A 24 -13.10 13.17 4.68
C LEU A 24 -11.76 13.45 5.33
N ALA A 25 -11.68 13.47 6.66
CA ALA A 25 -10.43 13.64 7.38
C ALA A 25 -9.46 12.47 7.15
N ALA A 26 -9.97 11.24 7.04
CA ALA A 26 -9.17 10.07 6.72
C ALA A 26 -8.67 10.10 5.27
N LEU A 27 -9.52 10.52 4.32
CA LEU A 27 -9.14 10.71 2.92
C LEU A 27 -8.05 11.77 2.79
N GLY A 28 -8.19 12.92 3.44
CA GLY A 28 -7.16 13.96 3.42
C GLY A 28 -5.80 13.47 3.94
N LYS A 29 -5.78 12.68 5.03
CA LYS A 29 -4.53 12.05 5.51
C LYS A 29 -3.92 11.08 4.50
N TYR A 30 -4.75 10.40 3.71
CA TYR A 30 -4.28 9.50 2.66
C TYR A 30 -3.70 10.29 1.48
N GLU A 31 -4.36 11.38 1.08
CA GLU A 31 -3.87 12.31 0.06
C GLU A 31 -2.52 12.93 0.48
N ASP A 32 -2.40 13.42 1.72
CA ASP A 32 -1.14 13.91 2.27
C ASP A 32 -0.04 12.84 2.26
N LEU A 33 -0.39 11.59 2.61
CA LEU A 33 0.55 10.47 2.56
C LEU A 33 1.01 10.20 1.11
N TYR A 34 0.07 10.19 0.15
CA TYR A 34 0.37 9.99 -1.26
C TYR A 34 1.36 11.04 -1.78
N GLU A 35 1.07 12.32 -1.51
CA GLU A 35 1.93 13.43 -1.91
C GLU A 35 3.32 13.36 -1.25
N SER A 36 3.37 13.05 0.06
CA SER A 36 4.63 12.96 0.80
C SER A 36 5.54 11.83 0.31
N VAL A 37 4.99 10.66 -0.06
CA VAL A 37 5.76 9.55 -0.63
C VAL A 37 6.38 9.95 -1.97
N GLY A 38 5.61 10.62 -2.83
CA GLY A 38 6.11 11.15 -4.11
C GLY A 38 7.22 12.20 -3.93
N ALA A 39 7.03 13.14 -3.00
CA ALA A 39 8.01 14.18 -2.71
C ALA A 39 9.33 13.62 -2.14
N GLU A 40 9.25 12.68 -1.20
CA GLU A 40 10.42 12.02 -0.60
C GLU A 40 11.16 11.18 -1.65
N LEU A 41 10.44 10.47 -2.52
CA LEU A 41 11.05 9.69 -3.61
C LEU A 41 11.86 10.59 -4.55
N GLU A 42 11.32 11.75 -4.92
CA GLU A 42 12.02 12.70 -5.77
C GLU A 42 13.26 13.28 -5.08
N LEU A 43 13.15 13.64 -3.80
CA LEU A 43 14.30 14.11 -3.01
C LEU A 43 15.41 13.07 -2.95
N VAL A 44 15.08 11.80 -2.69
CA VAL A 44 16.04 10.69 -2.68
C VAL A 44 16.71 10.52 -4.04
N ARG A 45 15.97 10.64 -5.14
CA ARG A 45 16.52 10.57 -6.51
C ARG A 45 17.52 11.69 -6.77
N LEU A 46 17.19 12.92 -6.40
CA LEU A 46 18.09 14.07 -6.52
C LEU A 46 19.38 13.85 -5.71
N ASN A 47 19.26 13.43 -4.45
CA ASN A 47 20.41 13.15 -3.58
C ASN A 47 21.33 12.05 -4.15
N LEU A 48 20.75 10.98 -4.72
CA LEU A 48 21.52 9.93 -5.38
C LEU A 48 22.27 10.45 -6.62
N GLN A 49 21.63 11.30 -7.43
CA GLN A 49 22.27 11.93 -8.57
C GLN A 49 23.44 12.82 -8.16
N GLU A 50 23.27 13.63 -7.10
CA GLU A 50 24.33 14.48 -6.57
C GLU A 50 25.51 13.67 -6.03
N LEU A 51 25.25 12.62 -5.24
CA LEU A 51 26.29 11.73 -4.75
C LEU A 51 27.05 11.03 -5.90
N SER A 52 26.33 10.63 -6.95
CA SER A 52 26.95 10.02 -8.13
C SER A 52 27.87 11.02 -8.85
N LYS A 53 27.39 12.25 -9.10
CA LYS A 53 28.20 13.35 -9.69
C LYS A 53 29.44 13.69 -8.85
N ALA A 54 29.34 13.58 -7.53
CA ALA A 54 30.45 13.78 -6.60
C ALA A 54 31.41 12.58 -6.48
N GLY A 55 31.22 11.50 -7.27
CA GLY A 55 32.06 10.29 -7.21
C GLY A 55 31.80 9.41 -5.98
N LYS A 56 30.71 9.63 -5.25
CA LYS A 56 30.35 8.94 -3.99
C LYS A 56 29.36 7.79 -4.17
N ALA A 57 29.26 7.23 -5.37
CA ALA A 57 28.34 6.13 -5.70
C ALA A 57 28.59 4.82 -4.92
N ARG A 58 29.73 4.68 -4.24
CA ARG A 58 30.06 3.53 -3.37
C ARG A 58 30.00 3.86 -1.88
N SER A 59 29.51 5.04 -1.51
CA SER A 59 29.41 5.46 -0.12
C SER A 59 28.27 4.72 0.60
N ALA A 60 28.39 4.56 1.91
CA ALA A 60 27.32 4.01 2.75
C ALA A 60 26.00 4.79 2.59
N THR A 61 26.10 6.12 2.50
CA THR A 61 24.95 7.01 2.26
C THR A 61 24.26 6.70 0.93
N TYR A 62 25.03 6.48 -0.15
CA TYR A 62 24.46 6.12 -1.45
C TYR A 62 23.72 4.77 -1.39
N THR A 63 24.30 3.77 -0.70
CA THR A 63 23.66 2.46 -0.51
C THR A 63 22.37 2.58 0.30
N MET A 64 22.37 3.35 1.39
CA MET A 64 21.16 3.58 2.18
C MET A 64 20.07 4.27 1.37
N LEU A 65 20.39 5.36 0.67
CA LEU A 65 19.44 6.09 -0.17
C LEU A 65 18.92 5.24 -1.33
N SER A 66 19.74 4.33 -1.88
CA SER A 66 19.29 3.39 -2.91
C SER A 66 18.26 2.39 -2.35
N GLY A 67 18.44 1.94 -1.11
CA GLY A 67 17.45 1.13 -0.39
C GLY A 67 16.17 1.90 -0.10
N SER A 68 16.28 3.13 0.40
CA SER A 68 15.11 4.00 0.62
C SER A 68 14.33 4.27 -0.67
N ARG A 69 15.04 4.52 -1.79
CA ARG A 69 14.41 4.69 -3.10
C ARG A 69 13.57 3.48 -3.48
N PHE A 70 14.11 2.27 -3.33
CA PHE A 70 13.39 1.04 -3.65
C PHE A 70 12.12 0.89 -2.80
N LEU A 71 12.19 1.17 -1.50
CA LEU A 71 11.03 1.11 -0.61
C LEU A 71 9.96 2.12 -1.01
N LEU A 72 10.35 3.36 -1.32
CA LEU A 72 9.44 4.42 -1.74
C LEU A 72 8.80 4.12 -3.12
N GLU A 73 9.56 3.54 -4.05
CA GLU A 73 9.03 3.08 -5.35
C GLU A 73 7.98 1.98 -5.17
N GLU A 74 8.21 1.03 -4.27
CA GLU A 74 7.22 -0.01 -3.94
C GLU A 74 6.00 0.55 -3.22
N MET A 75 6.18 1.55 -2.33
CA MET A 75 5.06 2.22 -1.67
C MET A 75 4.19 2.98 -2.69
N GLN A 76 4.81 3.76 -3.58
CA GLN A 76 4.12 4.50 -4.63
C GLN A 76 3.31 3.55 -5.52
N LYS A 77 3.92 2.44 -5.95
CA LYS A 77 3.25 1.42 -6.76
C LYS A 77 2.01 0.83 -6.09
N ARG A 78 2.05 0.60 -4.77
CA ARG A 78 0.91 0.09 -4.02
C ARG A 78 -0.20 1.13 -3.87
N LEU A 79 0.15 2.40 -3.74
CA LEU A 79 -0.81 3.50 -3.67
C LEU A 79 -1.48 3.75 -5.02
N ASP A 80 -0.75 3.53 -6.13
CA ASP A 80 -1.26 3.64 -7.50
C ASP A 80 -2.06 2.39 -7.95
N GLU A 81 -2.05 1.30 -7.17
CA GLU A 81 -2.72 0.06 -7.55
C GLU A 81 -4.25 0.22 -7.50
N PRO A 82 -4.98 -0.08 -8.60
CA PRO A 82 -6.43 0.06 -8.62
C PRO A 82 -7.10 -0.77 -7.52
N GLY A 83 -8.17 -0.22 -6.91
CA GLY A 83 -8.88 -0.88 -5.82
C GLY A 83 -9.40 -2.28 -6.16
N ASP A 84 -9.76 -2.53 -7.42
CA ASP A 84 -10.25 -3.83 -7.90
C ASP A 84 -9.14 -4.90 -7.97
N ASP A 85 -7.91 -4.49 -8.33
CA ASP A 85 -6.75 -5.37 -8.41
C ASP A 85 -6.28 -5.76 -7.00
N VAL A 86 -6.27 -4.80 -6.07
CA VAL A 86 -6.00 -5.05 -4.64
C VAL A 86 -7.06 -5.99 -4.05
N ALA A 87 -8.34 -5.76 -4.35
CA ALA A 87 -9.43 -6.64 -3.90
C ALA A 87 -9.34 -8.05 -4.51
N GLY A 88 -8.88 -8.18 -5.76
CA GLY A 88 -8.59 -9.45 -6.42
C GLY A 88 -7.48 -10.24 -5.71
N ARG A 89 -6.35 -9.58 -5.44
CA ARG A 89 -5.19 -10.19 -4.76
C ARG A 89 -5.51 -10.56 -3.31
N LEU A 90 -6.25 -9.74 -2.58
CA LEU A 90 -6.72 -10.07 -1.23
C LEU A 90 -7.64 -11.29 -1.23
N ARG A 91 -8.56 -11.41 -2.20
CA ARG A 91 -9.42 -12.59 -2.35
C ARG A 91 -8.60 -13.85 -2.65
N ALA A 92 -7.59 -13.75 -3.52
CA ALA A 92 -6.70 -14.87 -3.83
C ALA A 92 -5.87 -15.28 -2.60
N LEU A 93 -5.34 -14.32 -1.86
CA LEU A 93 -4.57 -14.58 -0.63
C LEU A 93 -5.44 -15.21 0.45
N LYS A 94 -6.68 -14.74 0.63
CA LYS A 94 -7.63 -15.33 1.57
C LYS A 94 -7.92 -16.80 1.24
N ARG A 95 -8.10 -17.13 -0.04
CA ARG A 95 -8.28 -18.52 -0.51
C ARG A 95 -7.06 -19.41 -0.24
N GLN A 96 -5.86 -18.83 -0.22
CA GLN A 96 -4.63 -19.56 0.09
C GLN A 96 -4.41 -19.75 1.60
N LEU A 97 -5.08 -18.95 2.44
CA LEU A 97 -4.95 -18.97 3.90
C LEU A 97 -6.08 -19.75 4.61
N GLU A 98 -7.19 -19.99 3.93
CA GLU A 98 -8.19 -20.95 4.39
C GLU A 98 -7.68 -22.36 4.04
N PRO A 99 -7.49 -23.28 5.02
CA PRO A 99 -7.24 -24.67 4.70
C PRO A 99 -8.41 -25.15 3.85
N GLU A 100 -8.13 -25.78 2.71
CA GLU A 100 -9.16 -26.51 1.97
C GLU A 100 -9.84 -27.42 2.98
N ASP A 101 -11.15 -27.29 3.16
CA ASP A 101 -11.96 -28.28 3.87
C ASP A 101 -11.91 -29.54 2.99
N ASP A 102 -10.85 -30.33 3.17
CA ASP A 102 -10.58 -31.58 2.49
C ASP A 102 -11.63 -32.58 2.96
N GLY A 103 -12.79 -32.50 2.28
CA GLY A 103 -14.07 -33.11 2.63
C GLY A 103 -14.08 -34.62 2.85
N PHE A 104 -13.41 -35.08 3.90
CA PHE A 104 -13.66 -36.36 4.52
C PHE A 104 -14.96 -36.25 5.33
N ARG A 105 -16.07 -36.55 4.65
CA ARG A 105 -17.25 -37.04 5.35
C ARG A 105 -16.91 -38.42 5.91
N ASP A 106 -16.91 -38.55 7.23
CA ASP A 106 -17.04 -39.85 7.87
C ASP A 106 -18.29 -40.53 7.31
N VAL A 107 -18.08 -41.63 6.59
CA VAL A 107 -19.13 -42.56 6.20
C VAL A 107 -19.36 -43.48 7.40
N GLU A 108 -20.56 -43.37 7.98
CA GLU A 108 -21.07 -44.28 9.02
C GLU A 108 -21.05 -45.75 8.59
#